data_AF-A0A9E4QFC0-F1
#
_entry.id   AF-A0A9E4QFC0-F1
#
_cell.length_a   1.000
_cell.length_b   1.000
_cell.length_c   1.000
_cell.angle_alpha   90.00
_cell.angle_beta   90.00
_cell.angle_gamma   90.00
#
_symmetry.space_group_name_H-M   'P 1'
#
loop_
_entity.id
_entity.type
_entity.pdbx_description
1 polymer ?
#
loop_
_entity_poly.entity_id
_entity_poly.type
_entity_poly.pdbx_seq_one_letter_code
_entity_poly.pdbx_strand_id
1 'polypeptide(L)'
;DITVKKNQPVTLTPGSYGKLKIEKQAYLTLEAGQYSFDEVRAHQDAEIDLNLSGGTIVVDVAKDLTFDQRVDMEVVGGSPYDVTFRTMGGVVLKKNGEYRGNFLAFGGERQAAYTWPAAVVRVMDVFQVTTTNALGEIGSFEQWVGIDSSFLNRPIVGR
;
A
#
# COMPACT_ATOMS: atom_id res chain seq x y z
N ASP A 1 15.79 -5.56 -10.23
CA ASP A 1 15.04 -4.30 -10.44
C ASP A 1 14.20 -4.38 -11.70
N ILE A 2 13.05 -3.69 -11.69
CA ILE A 2 12.13 -3.57 -12.81
C ILE A 2 11.86 -2.09 -13.08
N THR A 3 11.92 -1.69 -14.34
CA THR A 3 11.49 -0.38 -14.80
C THR A 3 10.44 -0.53 -15.88
N VAL A 4 9.22 -0.08 -15.60
CA VAL A 4 8.12 -0.02 -16.56
C VAL A 4 8.22 1.32 -17.27
N LYS A 5 8.54 1.29 -18.56
CA LYS A 5 8.79 2.48 -19.36
C LYS A 5 7.47 3.06 -19.87
N LYS A 6 7.49 4.37 -20.16
CA LYS A 6 6.38 5.07 -20.80
C LYS A 6 5.86 4.33 -22.04
N ASN A 7 4.54 4.22 -22.16
CA ASN A 7 3.84 3.59 -23.28
C ASN A 7 4.28 2.15 -23.59
N GLN A 8 4.88 1.45 -22.62
CA GLN A 8 5.25 0.05 -22.74
C GLN A 8 4.52 -0.72 -21.66
N PRO A 9 3.38 -1.36 -21.99
CA PRO A 9 2.68 -2.22 -21.06
C PRO A 9 3.59 -3.36 -20.59
N VAL A 10 3.65 -3.55 -19.28
CA VAL A 10 4.36 -4.67 -18.67
C VAL A 10 3.40 -5.42 -17.77
N THR A 11 3.31 -6.73 -17.95
CA THR A 11 2.64 -7.62 -17.01
C THR A 11 3.69 -8.27 -16.14
N LEU A 12 3.55 -8.13 -14.82
CA LEU A 12 4.40 -8.82 -13.85
C LEU A 12 3.64 -10.01 -13.28
N THR A 13 4.34 -11.14 -13.24
CA THR A 13 3.91 -12.32 -12.49
C THR A 13 4.36 -12.22 -11.04
N PRO A 14 3.72 -12.94 -10.11
CA PRO A 14 4.18 -13.01 -8.71
C PRO A 14 5.65 -13.39 -8.58
N GLY A 15 6.34 -12.83 -7.59
CA GLY A 15 7.77 -13.07 -7.39
C GLY A 15 8.46 -12.05 -6.49
N SER A 16 9.76 -12.24 -6.30
CA SER A 16 10.63 -11.32 -5.55
C SER A 16 11.47 -10.48 -6.50
N TYR A 17 11.46 -9.18 -6.26
CA TYR A 17 12.12 -8.17 -7.08
C TYR A 17 12.86 -7.18 -6.18
N GLY A 18 13.83 -6.47 -6.75
CA GLY A 18 14.44 -5.31 -6.09
C GLY A 18 13.52 -4.10 -6.18
N LYS A 19 14.02 -3.01 -6.79
CA LYS A 19 13.23 -1.80 -6.99
C LYS A 19 12.23 -1.95 -8.13
N LEU A 20 10.97 -1.55 -7.91
CA LEU A 20 9.98 -1.33 -8.96
C LEU A 20 9.83 0.17 -9.22
N LYS A 21 10.16 0.58 -10.45
CA LYS A 21 9.96 1.95 -10.93
C LYS A 21 8.95 1.93 -12.08
N ILE A 22 7.82 2.59 -11.90
CA ILE A 22 6.81 2.78 -12.95
C ILE A 22 6.95 4.23 -13.42
N GLU A 23 7.41 4.42 -14.66
CA GLU A 23 7.65 5.76 -15.21
C GLU A 23 6.35 6.51 -15.51
N LYS A 24 6.46 7.79 -15.87
CA LYS A 24 5.28 8.59 -16.22
C LYS A 24 4.58 8.00 -17.43
N GLN A 25 3.24 7.93 -17.41
CA GLN A 25 2.46 7.38 -18.53
C GLN A 25 2.89 5.95 -18.89
N ALA A 26 3.27 5.18 -17.88
CA ALA A 26 3.60 3.77 -18.00
C ALA A 26 2.43 2.94 -17.49
N TYR A 27 2.32 1.72 -18.02
CA TYR A 27 1.20 0.81 -17.81
C TYR A 27 1.73 -0.48 -17.21
N LEU A 28 1.33 -0.80 -15.99
CA LEU A 28 1.72 -2.02 -15.28
C LEU A 28 0.48 -2.86 -15.01
N THR A 29 0.52 -4.14 -15.33
CA THR A 29 -0.44 -5.13 -14.83
C THR A 29 0.23 -6.02 -13.80
N LEU A 30 -0.36 -6.17 -12.62
CA LEU A 30 -0.02 -7.20 -11.64
C LEU A 30 -1.03 -8.33 -11.74
N GLU A 31 -0.54 -9.54 -11.95
CA GLU A 31 -1.37 -10.76 -11.87
C GLU A 31 -1.57 -11.19 -10.41
N ALA A 32 -2.62 -11.99 -10.16
CA ALA A 32 -2.89 -12.53 -8.83
C ALA A 32 -1.70 -13.30 -8.23
N GLY A 33 -1.42 -13.05 -6.95
CA GLY A 33 -0.38 -13.71 -6.18
C GLY A 33 0.42 -12.76 -5.28
N GLN A 34 1.56 -13.25 -4.80
CA GLN A 34 2.41 -12.53 -3.84
C GLN A 34 3.64 -11.92 -4.50
N TYR A 35 3.89 -10.66 -4.19
CA TYR A 35 5.02 -9.88 -4.65
C TYR A 35 5.85 -9.39 -3.48
N SER A 36 7.17 -9.41 -3.64
CA SER A 36 8.10 -8.76 -2.71
C SER A 36 8.98 -7.78 -3.46
N PHE A 37 9.07 -6.55 -2.97
CA PHE A 37 9.90 -5.47 -3.53
C PHE A 37 10.76 -4.84 -2.43
N ASP A 38 11.93 -4.33 -2.83
CA ASP A 38 12.72 -3.47 -1.93
C ASP A 38 12.07 -2.10 -1.78
N GLU A 39 11.60 -1.51 -2.87
CA GLU A 39 10.99 -0.17 -2.95
C GLU A 39 10.04 -0.14 -4.15
N VAL A 40 8.89 0.52 -3.99
CA VAL A 40 7.93 0.72 -5.07
C VAL A 40 7.72 2.20 -5.31
N ARG A 41 7.90 2.64 -6.55
CA ARG A 41 7.61 4.01 -6.96
C ARG A 41 6.86 4.09 -8.28
N ALA A 42 5.65 4.65 -8.23
CA ALA A 42 4.90 5.03 -9.42
C ALA A 42 4.99 6.53 -9.65
N HIS A 43 5.40 6.93 -10.84
CA HIS A 43 5.46 8.32 -11.25
C HIS A 43 4.12 8.83 -11.77
N GLN A 44 4.05 10.14 -11.96
CA GLN A 44 2.85 10.86 -12.38
C GLN A 44 2.22 10.28 -13.66
N ASP A 45 0.89 10.19 -13.70
CA ASP A 45 0.12 9.65 -14.84
C ASP A 45 0.43 8.17 -15.12
N ALA A 46 0.88 7.39 -14.13
CA ALA A 46 1.07 5.94 -14.28
C ALA A 46 -0.25 5.19 -14.03
N GLU A 47 -0.46 4.14 -14.80
CA GLU A 47 -1.65 3.28 -14.73
C GLU A 47 -1.24 1.89 -14.23
N ILE A 48 -1.98 1.37 -13.25
CA ILE A 48 -1.70 0.08 -12.59
C ILE A 48 -2.97 -0.77 -12.57
N ASP A 49 -2.97 -1.85 -13.35
CA ASP A 49 -4.03 -2.84 -13.36
C ASP A 49 -3.73 -3.96 -12.38
N LEU A 50 -4.73 -4.29 -11.57
CA LEU A 50 -4.70 -5.34 -10.56
C LEU A 50 -5.60 -6.47 -11.03
N ASN A 51 -5.01 -7.46 -11.69
CA ASN A 51 -5.74 -8.59 -12.24
C ASN A 51 -5.97 -9.67 -11.18
N LEU A 52 -7.17 -9.67 -10.61
CA LEU A 52 -7.61 -10.59 -9.57
C LEU A 52 -8.26 -11.87 -10.11
N SER A 53 -8.27 -12.07 -11.42
CA SER A 53 -8.90 -13.24 -12.05
C SER A 53 -8.31 -14.57 -11.55
N GLY A 54 -7.06 -14.55 -11.07
CA GLY A 54 -6.38 -15.71 -10.47
C GLY A 54 -6.39 -15.76 -8.93
N GLY A 55 -7.07 -14.82 -8.25
CA GLY A 55 -7.10 -14.70 -6.79
C GLY A 55 -6.60 -13.36 -6.25
N THR A 56 -6.17 -13.36 -4.99
CA THR A 56 -5.75 -12.13 -4.28
C THR A 56 -4.38 -11.61 -4.73
N ILE A 57 -4.14 -10.31 -4.56
CA ILE A 57 -2.82 -9.69 -4.75
C ILE A 57 -2.29 -9.22 -3.40
N VAL A 58 -1.09 -9.68 -3.05
CA VAL A 58 -0.37 -9.22 -1.86
C VAL A 58 0.98 -8.66 -2.28
N VAL A 59 1.25 -7.40 -1.92
CA VAL A 59 2.49 -6.71 -2.24
C VAL A 59 3.21 -6.32 -0.97
N ASP A 60 4.38 -6.91 -0.74
CA ASP A 60 5.27 -6.65 0.37
C ASP A 60 6.42 -5.73 -0.07
N VAL A 61 6.61 -4.63 0.64
CA VAL A 61 7.64 -3.62 0.34
C VAL A 61 8.54 -3.40 1.55
N ALA A 62 9.83 -3.68 1.39
CA ALA A 62 10.81 -3.58 2.48
C ALA A 62 11.13 -2.14 2.89
N LYS A 63 10.98 -1.18 1.97
CA LYS A 63 11.13 0.27 2.20
C LYS A 63 9.84 0.97 1.80
N ASP A 64 9.92 2.17 1.25
CA ASP A 64 8.75 3.01 0.95
C ASP A 64 7.94 2.54 -0.27
N LEU A 65 6.62 2.78 -0.17
CA LEU A 65 5.68 2.72 -1.29
C LEU A 65 5.23 4.14 -1.62
N THR A 66 5.61 4.63 -2.80
CA THR A 66 5.32 6.00 -3.24
C THR A 66 4.57 6.03 -4.55
N PHE A 67 3.37 6.61 -4.55
CA PHE A 67 2.63 6.96 -5.75
C PHE A 67 2.56 8.48 -5.91
N ASP A 68 3.11 8.98 -7.02
CA ASP A 68 3.06 10.39 -7.37
C ASP A 68 1.63 10.82 -7.77
N GLN A 69 1.46 12.05 -8.28
CA GLN A 69 0.14 12.61 -8.59
C GLN A 69 -0.50 11.90 -9.79
N ARG A 70 -1.82 11.70 -9.77
CA ARG A 70 -2.56 11.07 -10.89
C ARG A 70 -2.00 9.69 -11.25
N VAL A 71 -1.79 8.87 -10.22
CA VAL A 71 -1.56 7.44 -10.42
C VAL A 71 -2.91 6.78 -10.29
N ASP A 72 -3.31 6.02 -11.31
CA ASP A 72 -4.64 5.42 -11.39
C ASP A 72 -4.52 3.90 -11.29
N MET A 73 -5.33 3.32 -10.42
CA MET A 73 -5.41 1.88 -10.17
C MET A 73 -6.76 1.34 -10.58
N GLU A 74 -6.75 0.29 -11.41
CA GLU A 74 -7.95 -0.43 -11.80
C GLU A 74 -7.89 -1.87 -11.29
N VAL A 75 -9.05 -2.42 -10.91
CA VAL A 75 -9.20 -3.80 -10.46
C VAL A 75 -9.98 -4.57 -11.51
N VAL A 76 -9.40 -5.65 -12.00
CA VAL A 76 -10.00 -6.53 -13.02
C VAL A 76 -10.34 -7.87 -12.38
N GLY A 77 -11.60 -8.29 -12.50
CA GLY A 77 -12.02 -9.65 -12.13
C GLY A 77 -12.18 -9.93 -10.63
N GLY A 78 -12.29 -8.91 -9.77
CA GLY A 78 -12.45 -9.11 -8.33
C GLY A 78 -12.81 -7.84 -7.55
N SER A 79 -12.57 -7.86 -6.24
CA SER A 79 -12.84 -6.75 -5.34
C SER A 79 -11.53 -6.04 -4.93
N PRO A 80 -11.52 -4.69 -4.82
CA PRO A 80 -10.37 -3.98 -4.25
C PRO A 80 -9.97 -4.46 -2.85
N TYR A 81 -10.89 -5.08 -2.08
CA TYR A 81 -10.57 -5.63 -0.76
C TYR A 81 -9.62 -6.83 -0.79
N ASP A 82 -9.47 -7.49 -1.95
CA ASP A 82 -8.58 -8.65 -2.15
C ASP A 82 -7.15 -8.22 -2.55
N VAL A 83 -6.88 -6.92 -2.53
CA VAL A 83 -5.55 -6.33 -2.78
C VAL A 83 -5.01 -5.78 -1.47
N THR A 84 -3.79 -6.19 -1.10
CA THR A 84 -3.12 -5.67 0.09
C THR A 84 -1.69 -5.23 -0.23
N PHE A 85 -1.38 -3.97 0.07
CA PHE A 85 -0.03 -3.40 0.05
C PHE A 85 0.46 -3.25 1.48
N ARG A 86 1.61 -3.85 1.78
CA ARG A 86 2.29 -3.82 3.07
C ARG A 86 3.66 -3.20 2.89
N THR A 87 3.99 -2.20 3.68
CA THR A 87 5.31 -1.57 3.67
C THR A 87 5.89 -1.49 5.07
N MET A 88 7.19 -1.77 5.19
CA MET A 88 7.95 -1.55 6.42
C MET A 88 8.37 -0.10 6.60
N GLY A 89 8.33 0.71 5.54
CA GLY A 89 8.53 2.15 5.58
C GLY A 89 7.20 2.89 5.52
N GLY A 90 7.17 3.99 4.78
CA GLY A 90 5.98 4.83 4.61
C GLY A 90 5.16 4.52 3.36
N VAL A 91 3.87 4.86 3.43
CA VAL A 91 2.97 4.95 2.27
C VAL A 91 2.77 6.42 1.91
N VAL A 92 3.17 6.82 0.70
CA VAL A 92 2.97 8.17 0.18
C VAL A 92 2.05 8.11 -1.04
N LEU A 93 0.85 8.66 -0.89
CA LEU A 93 -0.17 8.76 -1.94
C LEU A 93 -0.44 10.24 -2.22
N LYS A 94 -0.11 10.72 -3.43
CA LYS A 94 -0.29 12.14 -3.77
C LYS A 94 -1.68 12.43 -4.35
N LYS A 95 -2.03 13.72 -4.41
CA LYS A 95 -3.33 14.18 -4.90
C LYS A 95 -3.69 13.68 -6.31
N ASN A 96 -4.99 13.61 -6.57
CA ASN A 96 -5.61 13.30 -7.86
C ASN A 96 -5.30 11.91 -8.43
N GLY A 97 -4.71 11.00 -7.65
CA GLY A 97 -4.64 9.58 -8.02
C GLY A 97 -5.87 8.81 -7.53
N GLU A 98 -6.19 7.74 -8.24
CA GLU A 98 -7.21 6.78 -7.87
C GLU A 98 -6.57 5.50 -7.33
N TYR A 99 -6.69 5.23 -6.03
CA TYR A 99 -6.03 4.11 -5.37
C TYR A 99 -7.04 3.01 -5.01
N ARG A 100 -6.67 1.75 -5.27
CA ARG A 100 -7.49 0.57 -4.99
C ARG A 100 -6.67 -0.43 -4.18
N GLY A 101 -7.24 -0.90 -3.07
CA GLY A 101 -6.57 -1.84 -2.17
C GLY A 101 -6.52 -1.39 -0.72
N ASN A 102 -6.03 -2.28 0.13
CA ASN A 102 -5.69 -1.98 1.51
C ASN A 102 -4.20 -1.57 1.59
N PHE A 103 -3.90 -0.45 2.25
CA PHE A 103 -2.52 0.02 2.43
C PHE A 103 -2.15 -0.01 3.91
N LEU A 104 -1.07 -0.70 4.24
CA LEU A 104 -0.56 -0.90 5.59
C LEU A 104 0.91 -0.46 5.65
N ALA A 105 1.24 0.41 6.62
CA ALA A 105 2.59 0.88 6.89
C ALA A 105 3.00 0.51 8.32
N PHE A 106 4.17 -0.13 8.47
CA PHE A 106 4.65 -0.67 9.75
C PHE A 106 5.81 0.12 10.36
N GLY A 107 6.36 1.15 9.70
CA GLY A 107 7.51 1.89 10.25
C GLY A 107 7.68 3.34 9.76
N GLY A 108 8.28 4.17 10.62
CA GLY A 108 8.93 5.46 10.32
C GLY A 108 8.03 6.64 9.93
N GLU A 109 7.98 7.67 10.78
CA GLU A 109 7.30 8.95 10.54
C GLU A 109 7.42 9.48 9.11
N ARG A 110 6.29 9.49 8.38
CA ARG A 110 5.85 10.56 7.45
C ARG A 110 4.45 10.23 6.92
N GLN A 111 3.45 10.65 7.68
CA GLN A 111 2.04 10.53 7.31
C GLN A 111 1.60 11.79 6.57
N ALA A 112 1.24 11.66 5.29
CA ALA A 112 0.45 12.65 4.56
C ALA A 112 -0.38 11.95 3.49
N ALA A 113 -1.47 11.32 3.91
CA ALA A 113 -2.51 10.85 3.00
C ALA A 113 -3.50 11.99 2.78
N TYR A 114 -3.41 12.70 1.66
CA TYR A 114 -4.45 13.64 1.23
C TYR A 114 -5.48 12.84 0.41
N THR A 115 -6.34 12.05 1.06
CA THR A 115 -7.31 11.18 0.35
C THR A 115 -8.69 11.83 0.23
N TRP A 116 -9.34 11.63 -0.92
CA TRP A 116 -10.77 11.82 -1.19
C TRP A 116 -11.31 10.47 -1.72
N PRO A 117 -12.63 10.21 -1.68
CA PRO A 117 -13.31 9.20 -0.84
C PRO A 117 -13.01 7.70 -1.07
N ALA A 118 -12.12 7.28 -1.98
CA ALA A 118 -12.00 5.87 -2.38
C ALA A 118 -10.90 5.06 -1.66
N ALA A 119 -10.03 5.69 -0.88
CA ALA A 119 -8.92 5.00 -0.20
C ALA A 119 -9.06 5.05 1.33
N VAL A 120 -9.16 3.87 1.95
CA VAL A 120 -9.08 3.72 3.41
C VAL A 120 -7.62 3.48 3.79
N VAL A 121 -7.00 4.49 4.39
CA VAL A 121 -5.64 4.37 4.95
C VAL A 121 -5.80 4.05 6.44
N ARG A 122 -5.45 2.81 6.82
CA ARG A 122 -5.38 2.40 8.23
C ARG A 122 -3.93 2.49 8.68
N VAL A 123 -3.68 3.37 9.66
CA VAL A 123 -2.39 3.42 10.36
C VAL A 123 -2.52 2.49 11.56
N MET A 124 -1.63 1.51 11.66
CA MET A 124 -1.58 0.56 12.78
C MET A 124 -0.23 0.74 13.47
N ASP A 125 -0.24 1.18 14.72
CA ASP A 125 0.93 1.07 15.57
C ASP A 125 0.91 -0.29 16.26
N VAL A 126 2.02 -1.03 16.16
CA VAL A 126 2.22 -2.29 16.88
C VAL A 126 2.99 -1.96 18.15
N PHE A 127 2.34 -2.09 19.30
CA PHE A 127 3.03 -2.05 20.59
C PHE A 127 3.29 -3.49 21.04
N GLN A 128 4.57 -3.86 21.16
CA GLN A 128 4.94 -5.07 21.89
C GLN A 128 5.00 -4.73 23.36
N VAL A 129 4.06 -5.28 24.15
CA VAL A 129 4.09 -5.18 25.61
C VAL A 129 4.73 -6.45 26.16
N THR A 130 5.96 -6.32 26.65
CA THR A 130 6.65 -7.40 27.36
C THR A 130 6.41 -7.21 28.85
N THR A 131 5.77 -8.20 29.49
CA THR A 131 5.62 -8.22 30.94
C THR A 131 6.45 -9.36 31.51
N THR A 132 7.08 -9.12 32.67
CA THR A 132 7.85 -10.14 33.40
C THR A 132 7.22 -10.31 34.76
N ASN A 133 6.82 -11.54 35.11
CA ASN A 133 6.29 -11.81 36.44
C ASN A 133 7.43 -11.89 37.48
N ALA A 134 7.08 -11.97 38.77
CA ALA A 134 8.07 -12.03 39.86
C ALA A 134 8.99 -13.27 39.83
N LEU A 135 8.72 -14.23 38.94
CA LEU A 135 9.50 -15.46 38.73
C LEU A 135 10.36 -15.41 37.46
N GLY A 136 10.36 -14.29 36.73
CA GLY A 136 11.19 -14.10 35.53
C GLY A 136 10.60 -14.68 34.24
N GLU A 137 9.35 -15.12 34.24
CA GLU A 137 8.69 -15.62 33.03
C GLU A 137 8.24 -14.44 32.17
N ILE A 138 8.59 -14.52 30.88
CA ILE A 138 8.27 -13.48 29.88
C ILE A 138 6.95 -13.86 29.20
N GLY A 139 5.93 -13.03 29.41
CA GLY A 139 4.72 -13.03 28.61
C GLY A 139 4.76 -11.89 27.61
N SER A 140 4.76 -12.19 26.32
CA SER A 140 4.52 -11.20 25.26
C SER A 140 3.11 -11.36 24.71
N PHE A 141 2.40 -10.25 24.56
CA PHE A 141 1.20 -10.21 23.74
C PHE A 141 1.30 -9.03 22.78
N GLU A 142 0.87 -9.26 21.54
CA GLU A 142 0.82 -8.23 20.51
C GLU A 142 -0.59 -7.65 20.47
N GLN A 143 -0.70 -6.33 20.65
CA GLN A 143 -1.97 -5.62 20.55
C GLN A 143 -1.94 -4.70 19.34
N TRP A 144 -2.93 -4.88 18.47
CA TRP A 144 -3.14 -4.06 17.30
C TRP A 144 -3.98 -2.83 17.67
N VAL A 145 -3.40 -1.64 17.60
CA VAL A 145 -4.15 -0.39 17.76
C VAL A 145 -4.20 0.31 16.40
N GLY A 146 -5.34 0.20 15.74
CA GLY A 146 -5.63 0.98 14.54
C GLY A 146 -6.14 2.36 14.93
N ILE A 147 -5.45 3.42 14.53
CA ILE A 147 -6.07 4.75 14.44
C ILE A 147 -6.79 4.78 13.09
N ASP A 148 -8.10 4.61 13.13
CA ASP A 148 -8.92 4.80 11.94
C ASP A 148 -8.91 6.30 11.60
N SER A 149 -8.38 6.63 10.42
CA SER A 149 -8.37 7.99 9.89
C SER A 149 -9.79 8.50 9.55
N SER A 150 -10.80 7.64 9.63
CA SER A 150 -12.22 8.02 9.52
C SER A 150 -12.66 9.08 10.54
N PHE A 151 -11.95 9.24 11.66
CA PHE A 151 -12.25 10.31 12.64
C PHE A 151 -11.75 11.71 12.22
N LEU A 152 -10.86 11.81 11.24
CA LEU A 152 -10.37 13.10 10.72
C LEU A 152 -11.23 13.67 9.59
N ASN A 153 -12.21 12.91 9.08
CA ASN A 153 -13.02 13.31 7.93
C ASN A 153 -14.51 13.45 8.27
N ARG A 154 -14.84 14.11 9.38
CA ARG A 154 -16.18 14.68 9.54
C ARG A 154 -16.23 15.95 8.66
N PRO A 155 -17.12 16.05 7.66
CA PRO A 155 -17.33 17.32 6.98
C PRO A 155 -17.74 18.35 8.04
N ILE A 156 -17.01 19.48 8.11
CA ILE A 156 -17.54 20.68 8.76
C ILE A 156 -18.69 21.13 7.85
N VAL A 157 -19.91 20.70 8.18
CA VAL A 157 -21.12 21.29 7.62
C VAL A 157 -21.26 22.65 8.32
N GLY A 158 -20.67 23.68 7.71
CA GLY A 158 -21.00 25.05 8.05
C GLY A 158 -22.48 25.27 7.77
N ARG A 159 -23.26 25.58 8.80
CA ARG A 159 -24.55 26.25 8.65
C ARG A 159 -24.32 27.76 8.54
#